data_AF-A0A089LP17-F1
#
_entry.id   AF-A0A089LP17-F1
#
_cell.length_a   1.000
_cell.length_b   1.000
_cell.length_c   1.000
_cell.angle_alpha   90.00
_cell.angle_beta   90.00
_cell.angle_gamma   90.00
#
_symmetry.space_group_name_H-M   'P 1'
#
loop_
_entity.id
_entity.type
_entity.pdbx_description
1 polymer ?
#
loop_
_entity_poly.entity_id
_entity_poly.type
_entity_poly.pdbx_seq_one_letter_code
_entity_poly.pdbx_strand_id
1 'polypeptide(L)'
;MTDQQLQQYIDDIRSFRLQAEAYDEDAPGAMVEIVRLLTAAHMYMGRISAHMDAEYARLHALRQNTHALTKAQAPKGDKTLAAELAVMDLRTQEAEAYGRKMLWRNELDSVREKIYELRMRVRQDMHIGGGVNG
;
A
#
# COMPACT_ATOMS: atom_id res chain seq x y z
N MET A 1 0.62 12.01 7.17
CA MET A 1 1.97 11.51 6.84
C MET A 1 2.63 12.60 6.03
N THR A 2 3.84 13.01 6.39
CA THR A 2 4.63 13.94 5.57
C THR A 2 5.36 13.17 4.47
N ASP A 3 5.81 13.86 3.43
CA ASP A 3 6.57 13.23 2.33
C ASP A 3 7.85 12.56 2.85
N GLN A 4 8.52 13.18 3.82
CA GLN A 4 9.69 12.61 4.48
C GLN A 4 9.36 11.31 5.22
N GLN A 5 8.23 11.26 5.95
CA GLN A 5 7.78 10.04 6.63
C GLN A 5 7.39 8.93 5.66
N LEU A 6 6.73 9.30 4.55
CA LEU A 6 6.38 8.36 3.49
C LEU A 6 7.64 7.74 2.88
N GLN A 7 8.61 8.57 2.53
CA GLN A 7 9.88 8.10 1.98
C GLN A 7 10.64 7.19 2.95
N GLN A 8 10.70 7.57 4.23
CA GLN A 8 11.31 6.74 5.26
C GLN A 8 10.65 5.35 5.33
N TYR A 9 9.32 5.27 5.32
CA TYR A 9 8.63 3.98 5.34
C TYR A 9 8.90 3.14 4.10
N ILE A 10 9.02 3.77 2.92
CA ILE A 10 9.39 3.07 1.68
C ILE A 10 10.80 2.47 1.80
N ASP A 11 11.75 3.24 2.35
CA ASP A 11 13.13 2.79 2.52
C ASP A 11 13.25 1.69 3.59
N ASP A 12 12.48 1.79 4.68
CA ASP A 12 12.37 0.75 5.69
C ASP A 12 11.81 -0.55 5.10
N ILE A 13 10.74 -0.47 4.30
CA ILE A 13 10.15 -1.63 3.59
C ILE A 13 11.18 -2.29 2.69
N ARG A 14 11.91 -1.51 1.90
CA ARG A 14 12.98 -2.03 1.02
C ARG A 14 14.07 -2.72 1.83
N SER A 15 14.52 -2.10 2.92
CA SER A 15 15.53 -2.67 3.80
C SER A 15 15.10 -4.01 4.39
N PHE A 16 13.87 -4.11 4.92
CA PHE A 16 13.36 -5.37 5.47
C PHE A 16 13.19 -6.46 4.40
N ARG A 17 12.75 -6.12 3.19
CA ARG A 17 12.64 -7.08 2.09
C ARG A 17 14.00 -7.61 1.66
N LEU A 18 14.99 -6.73 1.49
CA LEU A 18 16.37 -7.13 1.17
C LEU A 18 16.98 -8.00 2.25
N GLN A 19 16.76 -7.68 3.54
CA GLN A 19 17.21 -8.52 4.64
C GLN A 19 16.53 -9.89 4.62
N ALA A 20 15.24 -9.95 4.33
CA ALA A 20 14.49 -11.20 4.24
C ALA A 20 14.99 -12.08 3.07
N GLU A 21 15.28 -11.48 1.92
CA GLU A 21 15.84 -12.16 0.74
C GLU A 21 17.26 -12.67 0.95
N ALA A 22 18.00 -12.10 1.90
CA ALA A 22 19.36 -12.53 2.23
C ALA A 22 19.42 -13.78 3.12
N TYR A 23 18.29 -14.21 3.71
CA TYR A 23 18.24 -15.45 4.47
C TYR A 23 18.16 -16.66 3.54
N ASP A 24 18.93 -17.69 3.86
CA ASP A 24 18.76 -19.02 3.28
C ASP A 24 17.55 -19.70 3.93
N GLU A 25 16.47 -19.94 3.16
CA GLU A 25 15.22 -20.52 3.67
C GLU A 25 15.43 -21.92 4.29
N ASP A 26 16.49 -22.63 3.91
CA ASP A 26 16.81 -23.98 4.40
C ASP A 26 17.58 -23.97 5.73
N ALA A 27 18.03 -22.81 6.20
CA ALA A 27 18.77 -22.69 7.46
C ALA A 27 17.82 -22.75 8.69
N PRO A 28 18.21 -23.46 9.79
CA PRO A 28 17.37 -23.56 10.98
C PRO A 28 16.98 -22.20 11.54
N GLY A 29 15.67 -21.95 11.66
CA GLY A 29 15.13 -20.71 12.20
C GLY A 29 15.11 -19.52 11.23
N ALA A 30 15.66 -19.65 10.01
CA ALA A 30 15.66 -18.58 9.02
C ALA A 30 14.25 -18.16 8.61
N MET A 31 13.33 -19.12 8.43
CA MET A 31 11.93 -18.82 8.09
C MET A 31 11.22 -17.96 9.16
N VAL A 32 11.57 -18.12 10.44
CA VAL A 32 11.00 -17.30 11.52
C VAL A 32 11.46 -15.85 11.40
N GLU A 33 12.75 -15.63 11.09
CA GLU A 33 13.29 -14.29 10.86
C GLU A 33 12.75 -13.64 9.59
N ILE A 34 12.62 -14.40 8.49
CA ILE A 34 11.97 -13.93 7.26
C ILE A 34 10.53 -13.49 7.56
N VAL A 35 9.75 -14.29 8.30
CA VAL A 35 8.40 -13.93 8.72
C VAL A 35 8.39 -12.65 9.56
N ARG A 36 9.33 -12.49 10.49
CA ARG A 36 9.45 -11.29 11.33
C ARG A 36 9.73 -10.05 10.49
N LEU A 37 10.69 -10.11 9.56
CA LEU A 37 11.08 -9.01 8.67
C LEU A 37 9.94 -8.63 7.72
N LEU A 38 9.31 -9.60 7.07
CA LEU A 38 8.17 -9.35 6.18
C LEU A 38 6.96 -8.81 6.96
N THR A 39 6.74 -9.25 8.21
CA THR A 39 5.69 -8.68 9.07
C THR A 39 5.97 -7.21 9.38
N ALA A 40 7.23 -6.84 9.66
CA ALA A 40 7.61 -5.44 9.87
C ALA A 40 7.40 -4.59 8.60
N ALA A 41 7.81 -5.09 7.43
CA ALA A 41 7.53 -4.45 6.15
C ALA A 41 6.02 -4.26 5.93
N HIS A 42 5.23 -5.32 6.13
CA HIS A 42 3.77 -5.31 5.97
C HIS A 42 3.09 -4.25 6.85
N MET A 43 3.58 -4.00 8.07
CA MET A 43 3.04 -2.94 8.93
C MET A 43 3.23 -1.54 8.31
N TYR A 44 4.41 -1.24 7.77
CA TYR A 44 4.66 0.03 7.09
C TYR A 44 3.86 0.15 5.80
N MET A 45 3.76 -0.93 5.02
CA MET A 45 2.93 -0.99 3.81
C MET A 45 1.46 -0.68 4.13
N GLY A 46 0.94 -1.18 5.26
CA GLY A 46 -0.43 -0.88 5.70
C GLY A 46 -0.63 0.62 5.99
N ARG A 47 0.35 1.29 6.60
CA ARG A 47 0.31 2.74 6.84
C ARG A 47 0.35 3.54 5.54
N ILE A 48 1.18 3.12 4.59
CA ILE A 48 1.26 3.76 3.27
C ILE A 48 -0.05 3.56 2.51
N SER A 49 -0.58 2.33 2.48
CA SER A 49 -1.85 2.02 1.82
C SER A 49 -3.00 2.88 2.35
N ALA A 50 -3.11 3.03 3.68
CA ALA A 50 -4.09 3.92 4.30
C ALA A 50 -3.88 5.40 3.94
N HIS A 51 -2.63 5.84 3.80
CA HIS A 51 -2.32 7.20 3.36
C HIS A 51 -2.76 7.46 1.91
N MET A 52 -2.51 6.51 1.00
CA MET A 52 -2.92 6.58 -0.41
C MET A 52 -4.44 6.57 -0.55
N ASP A 53 -5.14 5.76 0.27
CA ASP A 53 -6.60 5.77 0.36
C ASP A 53 -7.13 7.17 0.74
N ALA A 54 -6.52 7.80 1.74
CA ALA A 54 -6.90 9.13 2.19
C ALA A 54 -6.56 10.23 1.17
N GLU A 55 -5.47 10.08 0.40
CA GLU A 55 -5.07 11.02 -0.65
C GLU A 55 -6.05 10.97 -1.83
N TYR A 56 -6.36 9.77 -2.32
CA TYR A 56 -7.38 9.56 -3.35
C TYR A 56 -8.73 10.16 -2.93
N ALA A 57 -9.18 9.88 -1.70
CA ALA A 57 -10.45 10.42 -1.20
C ALA A 57 -10.46 11.96 -1.14
N ARG A 58 -9.33 12.58 -0.75
CA ARG A 58 -9.17 14.04 -0.74
C ARG A 58 -9.25 14.64 -2.14
N LEU A 59 -8.55 14.05 -3.12
CA LEU A 59 -8.59 14.51 -4.51
C LEU A 59 -9.98 14.33 -5.14
N HIS A 60 -10.63 13.20 -4.87
CA HIS A 60 -12.01 12.95 -5.30
C HIS A 60 -12.98 14.03 -4.78
N ALA A 61 -12.93 14.32 -3.48
CA ALA A 61 -13.76 15.35 -2.87
C ALA A 61 -13.43 16.75 -3.42
N LEU A 62 -12.14 17.08 -3.56
CA LEU A 62 -11.70 18.36 -4.13
C LEU A 62 -12.22 18.54 -5.56
N ARG A 63 -12.15 17.50 -6.38
CA ARG A 63 -12.70 17.51 -7.74
C ARG A 63 -14.19 17.78 -7.74
N GLN A 64 -14.96 17.05 -6.92
CA GLN A 64 -16.42 17.23 -6.84
C GLN A 64 -16.78 18.65 -6.38
N ASN A 65 -16.11 19.16 -5.35
CA ASN A 65 -16.34 20.49 -4.82
C ASN A 65 -15.99 21.59 -5.84
N THR A 66 -14.86 21.44 -6.54
CA THR A 66 -14.42 22.40 -7.56
C THR A 66 -15.41 22.43 -8.72
N HIS A 67 -15.81 21.27 -9.23
CA HIS A 67 -16.82 21.18 -10.28
C HIS A 67 -18.13 21.87 -9.87
N ALA A 68 -18.65 21.57 -8.68
CA ALA A 68 -19.90 22.15 -8.18
C ALA A 68 -19.79 23.67 -8.00
N LEU A 69 -18.69 24.15 -7.39
CA LEU A 69 -18.46 25.57 -7.13
C LEU A 69 -18.34 26.36 -8.44
N THR A 70 -17.52 25.88 -9.38
CA THR A 70 -17.34 26.53 -10.68
C THR A 70 -18.66 26.58 -11.45
N LYS A 71 -19.43 25.48 -11.45
CA LYS A 71 -20.75 25.46 -12.10
C LYS A 71 -21.73 26.47 -11.49
N ALA A 72 -21.72 26.62 -10.17
CA ALA A 72 -22.58 27.57 -9.47
C ALA A 72 -22.20 29.03 -9.79
N GLN A 73 -20.90 29.32 -9.78
CA GLN A 73 -20.35 30.68 -9.98
C GLN A 73 -20.28 31.11 -11.45
N ALA A 74 -20.29 30.17 -12.39
CA ALA A 74 -20.20 30.48 -13.82
C ALA A 74 -21.35 31.41 -14.27
N PRO A 75 -21.07 32.42 -15.13
CA PRO A 75 -22.09 33.29 -15.72
C PRO A 75 -23.18 32.51 -16.47
N LYS A 76 -24.30 33.17 -16.78
CA LYS A 76 -25.32 32.57 -17.67
C LYS A 76 -24.66 32.21 -19.02
N GLY A 77 -24.77 30.96 -19.44
CA GLY A 77 -24.04 30.42 -20.59
C GLY A 77 -23.62 28.96 -20.34
N ASP A 78 -22.48 28.56 -20.92
CA ASP A 78 -21.99 27.17 -20.88
C ASP A 78 -21.28 26.81 -19.56
N LYS A 79 -22.07 26.79 -18.49
CA LYS A 79 -21.61 26.49 -17.12
C LYS A 79 -20.98 25.11 -16.98
N THR A 80 -21.45 24.16 -17.80
CA THR A 80 -20.95 22.78 -17.77
C THR A 80 -19.55 22.72 -18.35
N LEU A 81 -19.30 23.36 -19.50
CA LEU A 81 -17.95 23.44 -20.08
C LEU A 81 -16.96 24.10 -19.10
N ALA A 82 -17.36 25.20 -18.46
CA ALA A 82 -16.51 25.88 -17.48
C ALA A 82 -16.14 24.97 -16.29
N ALA A 83 -17.10 24.19 -15.77
CA ALA A 83 -16.86 23.27 -14.66
C ALA A 83 -16.00 22.07 -15.06
N GLU A 84 -16.18 21.52 -16.27
CA GLU A 84 -15.39 20.42 -16.81
C GLU A 84 -13.92 20.82 -17.03
N LEU A 85 -13.68 22.02 -17.58
CA LEU A 85 -12.33 22.56 -17.75
C LEU A 85 -11.64 22.79 -16.39
N ALA A 86 -12.38 23.28 -15.39
CA ALA A 86 -11.84 23.56 -14.06
C ALA A 86 -11.38 22.30 -13.31
N VAL A 87 -11.91 21.12 -13.66
CA VAL A 87 -11.55 19.86 -13.02
C VAL A 87 -10.68 18.94 -13.87
N MET A 88 -10.28 19.38 -15.06
CA MET A 88 -9.52 18.55 -15.99
C MET A 88 -8.21 18.05 -15.36
N ASP A 89 -7.45 18.95 -14.73
CA ASP A 89 -6.20 18.58 -14.06
C ASP A 89 -6.45 17.74 -12.79
N LEU A 90 -7.47 18.10 -12.01
CA LEU A 90 -7.88 17.33 -10.82
C LEU A 90 -8.27 15.89 -11.15
N ARG A 91 -8.85 15.63 -12.33
CA ARG A 91 -9.14 14.25 -12.79
C ARG A 91 -7.87 13.45 -13.02
N THR A 92 -6.83 14.07 -13.59
CA THR A 92 -5.54 13.41 -13.82
C THR A 92 -4.88 13.08 -12.48
N GLN A 93 -4.82 14.05 -11.56
CA GLN A 93 -4.26 13.83 -10.22
C GLN A 93 -5.02 12.75 -9.44
N GLU A 94 -6.36 12.74 -9.49
CA GLU A 94 -7.19 11.70 -8.87
C GLU A 94 -6.90 10.31 -9.47
N ALA A 95 -6.75 10.21 -10.79
CA ALA A 95 -6.43 8.95 -11.47
C ALA A 95 -5.06 8.42 -11.06
N GLU A 96 -4.05 9.28 -10.96
CA GLU A 96 -2.72 8.89 -10.47
C GLU A 96 -2.76 8.43 -9.01
N ALA A 97 -3.49 9.15 -8.14
CA ALA A 97 -3.66 8.77 -6.74
C ALA A 97 -4.38 7.42 -6.60
N TYR A 98 -5.38 7.16 -7.46
CA TYR A 98 -6.03 5.85 -7.55
C TYR A 98 -5.05 4.74 -7.95
N GLY A 99 -4.19 5.01 -8.94
CA GLY A 99 -3.13 4.08 -9.35
C GLY A 99 -2.18 3.74 -8.20
N ARG A 100 -1.68 4.76 -7.48
CA ARG A 100 -0.83 4.58 -6.29
C ARG A 100 -1.54 3.78 -5.19
N LYS A 101 -2.80 4.11 -4.91
CA LYS A 101 -3.64 3.37 -3.96
C LYS A 101 -3.72 1.89 -4.31
N MET A 102 -4.02 1.57 -5.57
CA MET A 102 -4.16 0.18 -6.00
C MET A 102 -2.83 -0.58 -5.97
N LEU A 103 -1.74 0.07 -6.35
CA LEU A 103 -0.39 -0.49 -6.22
C LEU A 103 -0.12 -0.94 -4.78
N TRP A 104 -0.26 -0.04 -3.82
CA TRP A 104 0.04 -0.34 -2.42
C TRP A 104 -0.92 -1.35 -1.80
N ARG A 105 -2.18 -1.38 -2.25
CA ARG A 105 -3.15 -2.40 -1.82
C ARG A 105 -2.76 -3.80 -2.31
N ASN A 106 -2.39 -3.91 -3.58
CA ASN A 106 -1.97 -5.18 -4.17
C ASN A 106 -0.67 -5.70 -3.54
N GLU A 107 0.32 -4.81 -3.33
CA GLU A 107 1.57 -5.17 -2.65
C GLU A 107 1.31 -5.63 -1.21
N LEU A 108 0.42 -4.96 -0.48
CA LEU A 108 0.05 -5.33 0.88
C LEU A 108 -0.57 -6.74 0.93
N ASP A 109 -1.54 -7.00 0.03
CA ASP A 109 -2.19 -8.31 -0.06
C ASP A 109 -1.18 -9.40 -0.45
N SER A 110 -0.29 -9.15 -1.41
CA SER A 110 0.74 -10.10 -1.83
C SER A 110 1.69 -10.49 -0.68
N VAL A 111 2.19 -9.51 0.07
CA VAL A 111 3.07 -9.77 1.21
C VAL A 111 2.33 -10.51 2.33
N ARG A 112 1.05 -10.21 2.55
CA ARG A 112 0.22 -10.95 3.53
C ARG A 112 0.14 -12.43 3.18
N GLU A 113 -0.14 -12.75 1.92
CA GLU A 113 -0.21 -14.15 1.46
C GLU A 113 1.14 -14.86 1.60
N LYS A 114 2.25 -14.18 1.28
CA LYS A 114 3.60 -14.73 1.47
C LYS A 114 3.90 -15.02 2.95
N ILE A 115 3.56 -14.11 3.85
CA ILE A 115 3.70 -14.32 5.30
C ILE A 115 2.88 -15.52 5.76
N TYR A 116 1.64 -15.66 5.26
CA TYR A 116 0.77 -16.78 5.60
C TYR A 116 1.37 -18.12 5.15
N GLU A 117 1.85 -18.19 3.91
CA GLU A 117 2.56 -19.35 3.36
C GLU A 117 3.74 -19.76 4.25
N LEU A 118 4.63 -18.81 4.56
CA LEU A 118 5.81 -19.08 5.38
C LEU A 118 5.44 -19.56 6.79
N ARG A 119 4.41 -18.96 7.42
CA ARG A 119 3.90 -19.41 8.72
C ARG A 119 3.30 -20.82 8.67
N MET A 120 2.74 -21.24 7.53
CA MET A 120 2.28 -22.61 7.35
C MET A 120 3.47 -23.58 7.26
N ARG A 121 4.50 -23.25 6.50
CA ARG A 121 5.74 -24.06 6.40
C ARG A 121 6.42 -24.23 7.75
N VAL A 122 6.64 -23.13 8.49
CA VAL A 122 7.20 -23.16 9.84
C VAL A 122 6.43 -24.11 10.76
N ARG A 123 5.09 -24.07 10.71
CA ARG A 123 4.27 -25.01 11.49
C ARG A 123 4.52 -26.45 11.07
N GLN A 124 4.56 -26.75 9.78
CA GLN A 124 4.82 -28.12 9.29
C GLN A 124 6.18 -28.63 9.76
N ASP A 125 7.24 -27.83 9.64
CA ASP A 125 8.59 -28.22 10.07
C ASP A 125 8.66 -28.52 11.57
N MET A 126 7.97 -27.72 12.40
CA MET A 126 7.89 -27.96 13.84
C MET A 126 7.13 -29.24 14.20
N HIS A 127 6.08 -29.60 13.45
CA HIS A 127 5.32 -30.82 13.70
C HIS A 127 6.05 -32.08 13.20
N ILE A 128 6.82 -31.97 12.12
CA ILE A 128 7.65 -33.06 11.60
C ILE A 128 8.87 -33.29 12.51
N GLY A 129 9.48 -32.23 13.04
CA GLY A 129 10.61 -32.32 13.98
C GLY A 129 10.26 -32.85 15.38
N GLY A 130 8.99 -32.82 15.77
CA GLY A 130 8.49 -33.40 17.05
C GLY A 130 8.15 -34.89 16.98
N GLY A 131 8.25 -35.51 15.80
CA GLY A 131 7.84 -36.90 15.55
C GLY A 131 8.98 -37.93 15.56
N VAL A 132 10.11 -37.66 16.21
CA VAL A 132 11.19 -38.64 16.41
C VAL A 132 11.68 -38.59 17.85
N ASN A 133 11.04 -39.41 18.70
CA ASN A 133 11.57 -40.23 19.80
C ASN A 133 10.53 -40.36 20.93
N GLY A 134 9.89 -41.53 20.97
CA GLY A 134 8.93 -41.97 21.98
C GLY A 134 8.23 -43.24 21.53
#